data_AF-A0A1H9XE00-F1
#
_entry.id   AF-A0A1H9XE00-F1
#
_cell.length_a   1.000
_cell.length_b   1.000
_cell.length_c   1.000
_cell.angle_alpha   90.00
_cell.angle_beta   90.00
_cell.angle_gamma   90.00
#
_symmetry.space_group_name_H-M   'P 1'
#
loop_
_entity.id
_entity.type
_entity.pdbx_description
1 polymer ?
#
loop_
_entity_poly.entity_id
_entity_poly.type
_entity_poly.pdbx_seq_one_letter_code
_entity_poly.pdbx_strand_id
1 'polypeptide(L)'
;MSESTSESARTAVDSVVDAVRGLVNEGINRRVVVRDSKDDVVLEVPLALGLVAAFAAPVATTIGAGVALVGKCGIKLENRPAPAGQPATPAEAGQA
;
A
#
# COMPACT_ATOMS: atom_id res chain seq x y z
N MET A 1 -16.79 6.10 43.29
CA MET A 1 -15.85 4.96 43.22
C MET A 1 -16.09 4.30 41.88
N SER A 2 -15.27 4.61 40.88
CA SER A 2 -15.35 4.03 39.53
C SER A 2 -13.95 3.55 39.17
N GLU A 3 -13.55 2.43 39.77
CA GLU A 3 -12.28 1.79 39.42
C GLU A 3 -12.50 1.03 38.12
N SER A 4 -11.84 1.52 37.07
CA SER A 4 -11.97 1.07 35.69
C SER A 4 -11.38 -0.32 35.50
N THR A 5 -12.22 -1.24 35.02
CA THR A 5 -11.87 -2.56 34.49
C THR A 5 -11.00 -2.43 33.22
N SER A 6 -9.78 -1.93 33.33
CA SER A 6 -8.87 -1.76 32.19
C SER A 6 -7.87 -2.91 32.03
N GLU A 7 -7.70 -3.78 33.02
CA GLU A 7 -6.68 -4.83 32.96
C GLU A 7 -7.09 -6.00 32.07
N SER A 8 -8.34 -6.46 32.16
CA SER A 8 -8.80 -7.63 31.40
C SER A 8 -8.89 -7.37 29.89
N ALA A 9 -9.19 -6.12 29.49
CA ALA A 9 -9.19 -5.73 28.07
C ALA A 9 -7.76 -5.69 27.50
N ARG A 10 -6.76 -5.32 28.30
CA ARG A 10 -5.38 -5.19 27.86
C ARG A 10 -4.76 -6.53 27.47
N THR A 11 -4.99 -7.58 28.27
CA THR A 11 -4.50 -8.94 27.98
C THR A 11 -5.20 -9.56 26.76
N ALA A 12 -6.51 -9.34 26.61
CA ALA A 12 -7.25 -9.81 25.45
C ALA A 12 -6.79 -9.12 24.15
N VAL A 13 -6.53 -7.81 24.21
CA VAL A 13 -5.95 -7.05 23.09
C VAL A 13 -4.56 -7.56 22.74
N ASP A 14 -3.72 -7.85 23.73
CA ASP A 14 -2.36 -8.35 23.52
C ASP A 14 -2.36 -9.73 22.82
N SER A 15 -3.22 -10.66 23.22
CA SER A 15 -3.37 -11.96 22.54
C SER A 15 -3.89 -11.83 21.10
N VAL A 16 -4.80 -10.89 20.83
CA VAL A 16 -5.28 -10.64 19.47
C VAL A 16 -4.18 -10.02 18.62
N VAL A 17 -3.40 -9.09 19.17
CA VAL A 17 -2.26 -8.47 18.48
C VAL A 17 -1.19 -9.52 18.17
N ASP A 18 -0.89 -10.43 19.09
CA ASP A 18 0.09 -11.51 18.88
C ASP A 18 -0.38 -12.51 17.81
N ALA A 19 -1.64 -12.93 17.85
CA ALA A 19 -2.23 -13.79 16.83
C ALA A 19 -2.26 -13.11 15.45
N VAL A 20 -2.60 -11.82 15.40
CA VAL A 20 -2.54 -11.03 14.16
C VAL A 20 -1.11 -10.89 13.66
N ARG A 21 -0.11 -10.68 14.53
CA ARG A 21 1.32 -10.65 14.14
C ARG A 21 1.77 -11.98 13.56
N GLY A 22 1.38 -13.10 14.15
CA GLY A 22 1.65 -14.44 13.61
C GLY A 22 1.03 -14.64 12.23
N LEU A 23 -0.24 -14.27 12.06
CA LEU A 23 -0.97 -14.43 10.79
C LEU A 23 -0.47 -13.47 9.70
N VAL A 24 -0.09 -12.25 10.08
CA VAL A 24 0.51 -11.24 9.18
C VAL A 24 1.84 -11.73 8.63
N ASN A 25 2.66 -12.40 9.45
CA ASN A 25 3.95 -12.94 9.03
C ASN A 25 3.82 -14.10 8.02
N GLU A 26 2.69 -14.82 8.03
CA GLU A 26 2.41 -15.93 7.11
C GLU A 26 1.53 -15.50 5.91
N GLY A 27 0.69 -14.47 6.05
CA GLY A 27 -0.35 -14.07 5.11
C GLY A 27 -0.08 -12.80 4.26
N ILE A 28 0.91 -11.96 4.61
CA ILE A 28 1.25 -10.74 3.84
C ILE A 28 1.88 -11.03 2.46
N ASN A 29 2.25 -12.28 2.18
CA ASN A 29 2.92 -12.65 0.92
C ASN A 29 2.07 -12.46 -0.34
N ARG A 30 0.78 -12.12 -0.21
CA ARG A 30 -0.06 -11.78 -1.36
C ARG A 30 0.16 -10.34 -1.80
N ARG A 31 0.86 -10.20 -2.92
CA ARG A 31 1.14 -8.95 -3.63
C ARG A 31 0.50 -8.96 -5.01
N VAL A 32 -0.02 -7.82 -5.42
CA VAL A 32 -0.48 -7.55 -6.79
C VAL A 32 0.71 -6.94 -7.53
N VAL A 33 1.11 -7.57 -8.63
CA VAL A 33 2.23 -7.12 -9.49
C VAL A 33 1.63 -6.66 -10.81
N VAL A 34 1.85 -5.41 -11.16
CA VAL A 34 1.53 -4.85 -12.48
C VAL A 34 2.81 -4.87 -13.31
N ARG A 35 2.72 -5.45 -14.50
CA ARG A 35 3.81 -5.52 -15.47
C ARG A 35 3.46 -4.74 -16.73
N ASP A 36 4.46 -4.15 -17.37
CA ASP A 36 4.32 -3.55 -18.69
C ASP A 36 4.33 -4.61 -19.80
N SER A 37 4.07 -4.20 -21.04
CA SER A 37 4.19 -5.00 -22.27
C SER A 37 5.56 -5.70 -22.43
N LYS A 38 6.61 -5.21 -21.77
CA LYS A 38 7.94 -5.82 -21.74
C LYS A 38 8.17 -6.82 -20.57
N ASP A 39 7.12 -7.20 -19.85
CA ASP A 39 7.14 -8.04 -18.64
C ASP A 39 7.90 -7.44 -17.44
N ASP A 40 8.33 -6.17 -17.53
CA ASP A 40 8.98 -5.43 -16.45
C ASP A 40 7.97 -5.02 -15.36
N VAL A 41 8.36 -5.17 -14.10
CA VAL A 41 7.49 -4.86 -12.95
C VAL A 41 7.43 -3.36 -12.74
N VAL A 42 6.31 -2.74 -13.12
CA VAL A 42 6.09 -1.29 -12.98
C VAL A 42 5.52 -0.91 -11.62
N LEU A 43 4.78 -1.81 -10.96
CA LEU A 43 4.16 -1.56 -9.67
C LEU A 43 3.91 -2.87 -8.91
N GLU A 44 4.30 -2.91 -7.65
CA GLU A 44 4.05 -4.05 -6.76
C GLU A 44 3.43 -3.55 -5.45
N VAL A 45 2.24 -4.03 -5.11
CA VAL A 45 1.49 -3.58 -3.91
C VAL A 45 0.95 -4.78 -3.13
N PRO A 46 1.18 -4.87 -1.81
CA PRO A 46 0.57 -5.90 -0.97
C PRO A 46 -0.96 -5.78 -0.96
N LEU A 47 -1.67 -6.90 -1.08
CA LEU A 47 -3.13 -6.91 -1.03
C LEU A 47 -3.67 -6.41 0.33
N ALA A 48 -2.93 -6.67 1.41
CA ALA A 48 -3.25 -6.19 2.75
C ALA A 48 -3.28 -4.65 2.82
N LEU A 49 -2.40 -3.96 2.08
CA LEU A 49 -2.40 -2.50 2.00
C LEU A 49 -3.70 -2.00 1.36
N GLY A 50 -4.15 -2.67 0.29
CA GLY A 50 -5.42 -2.36 -0.36
C GLY A 50 -6.63 -2.53 0.56
N LEU A 51 -6.64 -3.57 1.40
CA LEU A 51 -7.72 -3.81 2.34
C LEU A 51 -7.78 -2.73 3.43
N VAL A 52 -6.64 -2.43 4.06
CA VAL A 52 -6.54 -1.36 5.06
C VAL A 52 -6.92 -0.02 4.44
N ALA A 53 -6.42 0.28 3.23
CA ALA A 53 -6.75 1.49 2.51
C ALA A 53 -8.25 1.56 2.18
N ALA A 54 -8.92 0.47 1.81
CA ALA A 54 -10.36 0.48 1.53
C ALA A 54 -11.21 0.84 2.75
N PHE A 55 -10.83 0.40 3.95
CA PHE A 55 -11.52 0.76 5.19
C PHE A 55 -11.14 2.15 5.71
N ALA A 56 -9.89 2.58 5.52
CA ALA A 56 -9.43 3.90 5.92
C ALA A 56 -9.85 5.01 4.94
N ALA A 57 -10.05 4.66 3.66
CA ALA A 57 -10.35 5.59 2.58
C ALA A 57 -11.60 6.45 2.85
N PRO A 58 -12.74 5.96 3.35
CA PRO A 58 -13.92 6.79 3.61
C PRO A 58 -13.64 7.93 4.61
N VAL A 59 -12.94 7.61 5.71
CA VAL A 59 -12.59 8.60 6.74
C VAL A 59 -11.56 9.59 6.19
N ALA A 60 -10.49 9.07 5.57
CA ALA A 60 -9.46 9.89 4.96
C ALA A 60 -10.01 10.77 3.82
N THR A 61 -10.99 10.27 3.06
CA THR A 61 -11.67 11.02 1.97
C THR A 61 -12.54 12.12 2.54
N THR A 62 -13.25 11.89 3.65
CA THR A 62 -14.06 12.93 4.29
C THR A 62 -13.16 14.09 4.75
N ILE A 63 -12.05 13.76 5.41
CA ILE A 63 -11.07 14.75 5.87
C ILE A 63 -10.38 15.42 4.66
N GLY A 64 -9.90 14.62 3.71
CA GLY A 64 -9.18 15.07 2.53
C GLY A 64 -10.03 15.93 1.60
N ALA A 65 -11.30 15.59 1.39
CA ALA A 65 -12.26 16.40 0.63
C ALA A 65 -12.53 17.72 1.35
N GLY A 66 -12.72 17.71 2.67
CA GLY A 66 -12.85 18.93 3.46
C GLY A 66 -11.64 19.85 3.33
N VAL A 67 -10.42 19.29 3.47
CA VAL A 67 -9.16 20.01 3.30
C VAL A 67 -8.98 20.52 1.86
N ALA A 68 -9.34 19.72 0.85
CA ALA A 68 -9.24 20.10 -0.56
C ALA A 68 -10.19 21.24 -0.93
N LEU A 69 -11.36 21.33 -0.28
CA LEU A 69 -12.32 22.41 -0.49
C LEU A 69 -11.89 23.74 0.18
N VAL A 70 -11.21 23.67 1.33
CA VAL A 70 -10.75 24.84 2.09
C VAL A 70 -9.36 25.33 1.65
N GLY A 71 -8.50 24.42 1.20
CA GLY A 71 -7.14 24.71 0.75
C GLY A 71 -7.11 25.15 -0.71
N LYS A 72 -6.47 26.30 -0.99
CA LYS A 72 -6.07 26.66 -2.36
C LYS A 72 -4.90 25.75 -2.78
N CYS A 73 -5.19 24.48 -3.06
CA CYS A 73 -4.21 23.49 -3.45
C CYS A 73 -4.13 23.43 -4.98
N GLY A 74 -3.03 23.94 -5.55
CA GLY A 74 -2.71 23.74 -6.96
C GLY A 74 -2.12 22.35 -7.17
N ILE A 75 -2.87 21.46 -7.83
CA ILE A 75 -2.38 20.13 -8.19
C ILE A 75 -1.52 20.30 -9.45
N LYS A 76 -0.20 20.35 -9.29
CA LYS A 76 0.74 20.41 -10.42
C LYS A 76 1.20 19.00 -10.77
N LEU A 77 0.64 18.46 -11.85
CA LEU A 77 1.05 17.17 -12.39
C LEU A 77 2.31 17.39 -13.23
N GLU A 78 3.47 17.02 -12.68
CA GLU A 78 4.71 17.00 -13.43
C GLU A 78 4.93 15.59 -13.97
N ASN A 79 4.67 15.43 -15.27
CA ASN A 79 5.01 14.21 -15.98
C ASN A 79 6.54 14.15 -16.10
N ARG A 80 7.22 13.61 -15.08
CA ARG A 80 8.66 13.32 -15.20
C ARG A 80 8.78 12.19 -16.23
N PRO A 81 9.36 12.43 -17.43
CA PRO A 81 9.71 11.32 -18.30
C PRO A 81 10.63 10.41 -17.49
N ALA A 82 10.31 9.12 -17.48
CA ALA A 82 11.12 8.11 -16.84
C ALA A 82 12.59 8.32 -17.29
N PRO A 83 13.56 8.46 -16.38
CA PRO A 83 14.95 8.57 -16.76
C PRO A 83 15.32 7.30 -17.53
N ALA A 84 15.44 7.45 -18.85
CA ALA A 84 15.97 6.44 -19.74
C ALA A 84 17.43 6.24 -19.35
N GLY A 85 17.67 5.20 -18.54
CA GLY A 85 18.97 4.91 -17.98
C GLY A 85 19.06 3.46 -17.56
N GLN A 86 19.10 2.56 -18.55
CA GLN A 86 20.16 1.56 -18.69
C GLN A 86 19.88 0.68 -19.94
N PRO A 87 20.64 0.87 -21.04
CA PRO A 87 20.51 0.06 -22.23
C PRO A 87 21.16 -1.31 -22.00
N ALA A 88 20.35 -2.36 -21.89
CA ALA A 88 20.83 -3.72 -22.15
C ALA A 88 20.72 -3.96 -23.67
N THR A 89 21.90 -3.93 -24.28
CA THR A 89 22.25 -4.14 -25.68
C THR A 89 21.41 -5.19 -26.43
N PRO A 90 20.99 -4.92 -27.68
CA PRO A 90 20.38 -5.93 -28.54
C PRO A 90 21.44 -6.96 -28.95
N ALA A 91 21.21 -8.24 -28.63
CA ALA A 91 21.85 -9.38 -29.26
C ALA A 91 20.71 -10.16 -29.94
N GLU A 92 20.44 -9.97 -31.23
CA GLU A 92 21.12 -10.69 -32.32
C GLU A 92 21.42 -12.16 -31.99
N ALA A 93 20.48 -13.03 -32.37
CA ALA A 93 20.66 -14.38 -32.94
C ALA A 93 19.23 -14.84 -33.33
N GLY A 94 18.85 -15.13 -34.56
CA GLY A 94 19.60 -15.86 -35.59
C GLY A 94 18.95 -17.25 -35.72
N GLN A 95 18.51 -17.56 -36.95
CA GLN A 95 18.14 -18.89 -37.48
C GLN A 95 16.75 -19.44 -37.13
N ALA A 96 16.05 -20.15 -38.02
CA ALA A 96 16.10 -20.34 -39.48
C ALA A 96 14.82 -21.11 -39.84
#